data_AF-A0AAV1T9R8-F1
#
_entry.id   AF-A0AAV1T9R8-F1
#
_cell.length_a   1.000
_cell.length_b   1.000
_cell.length_c   1.000
_cell.angle_alpha   90.00
_cell.angle_beta   90.00
_cell.angle_gamma   90.00
#
_symmetry.space_group_name_H-M   'P 1'
#
loop_
_entity.id
_entity.type
_entity.pdbx_description
1 polymer ?
#
loop_
_entity_poly.entity_id
_entity_poly.type
_entity_poly.pdbx_seq_one_letter_code
_entity_poly.pdbx_strand_id
1 'polypeptide(L)'
;MPTSIKFAALAAALLAAATQAHNFMMLPLPTWPEGFYARNNPCAFIDPAKVLPVPTGQSYTTDAASNTKAFWTAFNASSFKSVKQLINKGQKLEPGSSAECGFSLVDGTPRDLPDQIQWDFFTASHEGPFEVYCDDKLVFKDWDAAINFPEHPAITPYDKAKCKGAKMLTSYWLALHTVPWQVYMNCAPLTGSLSPSNSSTSDSSGSSNEAAQTSPATPAETPAPTTAAPTPTTPAPTPTTPAPTEAPTPAESSVSQTEVSSAGGDESDEEEETDEADNAKVKANKEVVEADVSVPTTPAPAVEKCTVRRRRRN
;
A
#
# COMPACT_ATOMS: atom_id res chain seq x y z
N MET A 1 -32.14 9.15 67.65
CA MET A 1 -30.91 9.65 67.01
C MET A 1 -30.56 8.69 65.88
N PRO A 2 -30.10 9.20 64.72
CA PRO A 2 -30.30 8.64 63.38
C PRO A 2 -29.17 7.67 63.01
N THR A 3 -29.32 6.77 62.04
CA THR A 3 -28.79 6.94 60.66
C THR A 3 -29.22 5.69 59.84
N SER A 4 -30.02 5.84 58.78
CA SER A 4 -29.58 6.02 57.39
C SER A 4 -28.78 4.82 56.84
N ILE A 5 -29.47 3.82 56.28
CA ILE A 5 -28.86 2.87 55.34
C ILE A 5 -29.09 3.42 53.94
N LYS A 6 -27.96 3.74 53.29
CA LYS A 6 -27.87 4.42 52.01
C LYS A 6 -28.17 3.47 50.86
N PHE A 7 -28.83 4.02 49.84
CA PHE A 7 -29.01 3.41 48.53
C PHE A 7 -27.65 3.01 47.93
N ALA A 8 -27.49 1.74 47.57
CA ALA A 8 -26.43 1.29 46.67
C ALA A 8 -26.99 1.30 45.25
N ALA A 9 -26.65 2.33 44.47
CA ALA A 9 -26.85 2.33 43.03
C ALA A 9 -25.57 1.79 42.38
N LEU A 10 -25.65 0.61 41.77
CA LEU A 10 -24.57 0.01 41.00
C LEU A 10 -24.54 0.70 39.63
N ALA A 11 -23.52 1.50 39.36
CA ALA A 11 -23.27 2.08 38.05
C ALA A 11 -22.29 1.17 37.29
N ALA A 12 -22.80 0.32 36.41
CA ALA A 12 -21.99 -0.41 35.44
C ALA A 12 -21.60 0.55 34.31
N ALA A 13 -20.37 1.07 34.34
CA ALA A 13 -19.80 1.81 33.22
C ALA A 13 -19.28 0.81 32.18
N LEU A 14 -20.06 0.56 31.13
CA LEU A 14 -19.60 -0.12 29.93
C LEU A 14 -18.64 0.81 29.18
N LEU A 15 -17.33 0.55 29.32
CA LEU A 15 -16.31 1.17 28.47
C LEU A 15 -16.35 0.48 27.11
N ALA A 16 -17.11 1.04 26.16
CA ALA A 16 -16.98 0.65 24.77
C ALA A 16 -15.60 1.10 24.27
N ALA A 17 -14.63 0.19 24.27
CA ALA A 17 -13.41 0.38 23.51
C ALA A 17 -13.82 0.46 22.03
N ALA A 18 -13.90 1.67 21.49
CA ALA A 18 -13.95 1.84 20.05
C ALA A 18 -12.64 1.28 19.50
N THR A 19 -12.68 0.08 18.92
CA THR A 19 -11.58 -0.42 18.11
C THR A 19 -11.50 0.50 16.91
N GLN A 20 -10.67 1.53 17.05
CA GLN A 20 -10.44 2.58 16.07
C GLN A 20 -9.54 1.97 14.99
N ALA A 21 -10.10 1.08 14.17
CA ALA A 21 -9.42 0.55 13.00
C ALA A 21 -9.24 1.72 12.03
N HIS A 22 -8.03 2.19 11.84
CA HIS A 22 -7.70 3.44 11.15
C HIS A 22 -6.58 3.13 10.17
N ASN A 23 -6.88 3.03 8.87
CA ASN A 23 -5.95 2.49 7.86
C ASN A 23 -6.26 3.06 6.47
N PHE A 24 -6.40 4.39 6.35
CA PHE A 24 -6.67 5.04 5.06
C PHE A 24 -5.86 6.33 4.86
N MET A 25 -5.69 6.75 3.62
CA MET A 25 -5.00 7.99 3.27
C MET A 25 -5.85 9.21 3.64
N MET A 26 -5.31 10.11 4.44
CA MET A 26 -5.96 11.38 4.83
C MET A 26 -5.50 12.57 3.99
N LEU A 27 -4.25 12.56 3.52
CA LEU A 27 -3.68 13.63 2.69
C LEU A 27 -2.78 13.05 1.59
N PRO A 28 -3.04 13.34 0.30
CA PRO A 28 -4.20 14.07 -0.22
C PRO A 28 -5.50 13.31 0.06
N LEU A 29 -6.58 14.01 0.41
CA LEU A 29 -7.83 13.38 0.84
C LEU A 29 -8.51 12.64 -0.34
N PRO A 30 -8.66 11.30 -0.30
CA PRO A 30 -9.40 10.56 -1.31
C PRO A 30 -10.86 11.00 -1.36
N THR A 31 -11.48 10.83 -2.53
CA THR A 31 -12.94 10.90 -2.63
C THR A 31 -13.49 9.50 -2.48
N TRP A 32 -14.56 9.35 -1.72
CA TRP A 32 -15.22 8.07 -1.46
C TRP A 32 -16.61 8.07 -2.09
N PRO A 33 -17.17 6.90 -2.42
CA PRO A 33 -18.58 6.78 -2.79
C PRO A 33 -19.48 7.40 -1.70
N GLU A 34 -20.61 7.98 -2.13
CA GLU A 34 -21.57 8.57 -1.20
C GLU A 34 -22.04 7.54 -0.16
N GLY A 35 -22.08 7.95 1.12
CA GLY A 35 -22.47 7.06 2.23
C GLY A 35 -21.42 5.99 2.61
N PHE A 36 -20.24 5.97 1.98
CA PHE A 36 -19.21 4.98 2.28
C PHE A 36 -18.53 5.26 3.63
N TYR A 37 -18.68 4.33 4.57
CA TYR A 37 -18.18 4.41 5.95
C TYR A 37 -16.97 3.51 6.21
N ALA A 38 -16.76 2.47 5.41
CA ALA A 38 -15.73 1.44 5.60
C ALA A 38 -14.36 1.81 4.98
N ARG A 39 -13.93 3.07 5.13
CA ARG A 39 -12.71 3.63 4.50
C ARG A 39 -11.42 2.94 4.94
N ASN A 40 -11.47 2.44 6.17
CA ASN A 40 -10.42 1.74 6.91
C ASN A 40 -10.38 0.23 6.66
N ASN A 41 -11.28 -0.34 5.85
CA ASN A 41 -11.30 -1.76 5.55
C ASN A 41 -10.27 -2.11 4.46
N PRO A 42 -9.71 -3.33 4.47
CA PRO A 42 -8.91 -3.81 3.35
C PRO A 42 -9.77 -3.83 2.07
N CYS A 43 -9.24 -3.29 0.98
CA CYS A 43 -9.92 -3.28 -0.31
C CYS A 43 -9.66 -4.53 -1.13
N ALA A 44 -8.65 -5.31 -0.75
CA ALA A 44 -8.38 -6.60 -1.39
C ALA A 44 -7.64 -7.52 -0.43
N PHE A 45 -7.62 -8.80 -0.79
CA PHE A 45 -6.87 -9.84 -0.09
C PHE A 45 -5.94 -10.57 -1.04
N ILE A 46 -4.78 -11.01 -0.54
CA ILE A 46 -3.81 -11.79 -1.30
C ILE A 46 -3.59 -13.13 -0.61
N ASP A 47 -3.80 -14.20 -1.37
CA ASP A 47 -3.39 -15.55 -0.96
C ASP A 47 -1.90 -15.74 -1.30
N PRO A 48 -0.99 -15.68 -0.30
CA PRO A 48 0.43 -15.69 -0.57
C PRO A 48 0.91 -17.00 -1.18
N ALA A 49 0.22 -18.12 -0.97
CA ALA A 49 0.56 -19.41 -1.56
C ALA A 49 0.52 -19.38 -3.10
N LYS A 50 -0.23 -18.45 -3.69
CA LYS A 50 -0.39 -18.32 -5.15
C LYS A 50 0.60 -17.35 -5.81
N VAL A 51 1.18 -16.43 -5.05
CA VAL A 51 2.02 -15.35 -5.62
C VAL A 51 3.41 -15.28 -5.02
N LEU A 52 3.56 -15.60 -3.74
CA LEU A 52 4.83 -15.49 -3.04
C LEU A 52 4.93 -16.60 -1.97
N PRO A 53 5.14 -17.86 -2.39
CA PRO A 53 5.18 -19.00 -1.48
C PRO A 53 6.15 -18.80 -0.32
N VAL A 54 5.81 -19.38 0.82
CA VAL A 54 6.61 -19.23 2.05
C VAL A 54 8.03 -19.79 1.85
N PRO A 55 9.09 -19.07 2.28
CA PRO A 55 10.44 -19.59 2.25
C PRO A 55 10.59 -20.84 3.11
N THR A 56 11.50 -21.74 2.74
CA THR A 56 11.81 -22.94 3.52
C THR A 56 12.19 -22.57 4.96
N GLY A 57 11.53 -23.21 5.93
CA GLY A 57 11.79 -22.99 7.36
C GLY A 57 11.18 -21.71 7.94
N GLN A 58 10.31 -21.01 7.20
CA GLN A 58 9.60 -19.82 7.66
C GLN A 58 8.09 -20.01 7.62
N SER A 59 7.35 -19.03 8.15
CA SER A 59 5.88 -19.02 8.19
C SER A 59 5.33 -17.62 7.88
N TYR A 60 4.09 -17.57 7.38
CA TYR A 60 3.29 -16.35 7.29
C TYR A 60 2.14 -16.31 8.30
N THR A 61 2.10 -17.24 9.26
CA THR A 61 1.01 -17.40 10.24
C THR A 61 1.52 -17.37 11.68
N THR A 62 2.61 -16.63 11.92
CA THR A 62 3.21 -16.38 13.23
C THR A 62 2.89 -14.94 13.68
N ASP A 63 3.79 -14.27 14.39
CA ASP A 63 3.67 -12.85 14.71
C ASP A 63 3.95 -11.94 13.48
N ALA A 64 3.48 -10.69 13.56
CA ALA A 64 3.56 -9.73 12.47
C ALA A 64 5.00 -9.49 11.99
N ALA A 65 5.95 -9.30 12.91
CA ALA A 65 7.36 -9.12 12.59
C ALA A 65 7.99 -10.33 11.89
N SER A 66 7.73 -11.54 12.40
CA SER A 66 8.20 -12.77 11.76
C SER A 66 7.61 -12.97 10.37
N ASN A 67 6.32 -12.65 10.19
CA ASN A 67 5.65 -12.73 8.89
C ASN A 67 6.22 -11.70 7.89
N THR A 68 6.46 -10.46 8.33
CA THR A 68 7.10 -9.40 7.53
C THR A 68 8.51 -9.79 7.09
N LYS A 69 9.30 -10.40 7.98
CA LYS A 69 10.62 -10.95 7.65
C LYS A 69 10.55 -12.08 6.62
N ALA A 70 9.58 -12.99 6.76
CA ALA A 70 9.36 -14.05 5.79
C ALA A 70 8.94 -13.50 4.42
N PHE A 71 8.08 -12.48 4.41
CA PHE A 71 7.66 -11.80 3.18
C PHE A 71 8.87 -11.22 2.46
N TRP A 72 9.72 -10.46 3.16
CA TRP A 72 10.89 -9.85 2.54
C TRP A 72 11.91 -10.88 2.06
N THR A 73 12.07 -12.00 2.78
CA THR A 73 12.90 -13.10 2.30
C THR A 73 12.39 -13.64 0.96
N ALA A 74 11.08 -13.92 0.87
CA ALA A 74 10.46 -14.43 -0.34
C ALA A 74 10.46 -13.39 -1.48
N PHE A 75 10.12 -12.15 -1.16
CA PHE A 75 10.00 -11.04 -2.11
C PHE A 75 11.35 -10.75 -2.78
N ASN A 76 12.43 -10.70 -1.99
CA ASN A 76 13.78 -10.46 -2.51
C ASN A 76 14.31 -11.62 -3.37
N ALA A 77 13.84 -12.84 -3.12
CA ALA A 77 14.14 -14.00 -3.97
C ALA A 77 13.25 -14.10 -5.21
N SER A 78 12.18 -13.29 -5.28
CA SER A 78 11.19 -13.33 -6.36
C SER A 78 11.59 -12.47 -7.56
N SER A 79 10.76 -12.51 -8.61
CA SER A 79 10.90 -11.63 -9.78
C SER A 79 10.19 -10.28 -9.62
N PHE A 80 9.39 -10.08 -8.57
CA PHE A 80 8.66 -8.83 -8.35
C PHE A 80 9.63 -7.67 -8.09
N LYS A 81 9.30 -6.51 -8.65
CA LYS A 81 10.11 -5.29 -8.55
C LYS A 81 9.53 -4.26 -7.60
N SER A 82 8.26 -4.40 -7.25
CA SER A 82 7.59 -3.55 -6.27
C SER A 82 6.40 -4.28 -5.62
N VAL A 83 5.98 -3.78 -4.47
CA VAL A 83 4.80 -4.27 -3.77
C VAL A 83 3.55 -4.02 -4.60
N LYS A 84 3.43 -2.87 -5.28
CA LYS A 84 2.37 -2.61 -6.28
C LYS A 84 2.28 -3.72 -7.33
N GLN A 85 3.41 -4.22 -7.84
CA GLN A 85 3.38 -5.30 -8.85
C GLN A 85 2.87 -6.61 -8.26
N LEU A 86 3.27 -6.95 -7.02
CA LEU A 86 2.78 -8.13 -6.32
C LEU A 86 1.28 -8.02 -6.03
N ILE A 87 0.82 -6.86 -5.53
CA ILE A 87 -0.59 -6.57 -5.28
C ILE A 87 -1.39 -6.73 -6.56
N ASN A 88 -0.98 -6.07 -7.65
CA ASN A 88 -1.68 -6.14 -8.93
C ASN A 88 -1.78 -7.57 -9.49
N LYS A 89 -0.79 -8.42 -9.18
CA LYS A 89 -0.77 -9.82 -9.60
C LYS A 89 -1.67 -10.71 -8.74
N GLY A 90 -1.77 -10.44 -7.44
CA GLY A 90 -2.36 -11.34 -6.45
C GLY A 90 -3.68 -10.89 -5.85
N GLN A 91 -4.09 -9.64 -6.04
CA GLN A 91 -5.25 -9.08 -5.38
C GLN A 91 -6.55 -9.79 -5.80
N LYS A 92 -7.29 -10.24 -4.79
CA LYS A 92 -8.71 -10.55 -4.89
C LYS A 92 -9.47 -9.37 -4.29
N LEU A 93 -10.09 -8.58 -5.17
CA LEU A 93 -10.82 -7.37 -4.79
C LEU A 93 -12.05 -7.68 -3.94
N GLU A 94 -12.28 -6.81 -2.95
CA GLU A 94 -13.54 -6.79 -2.22
C GLU A 94 -14.66 -6.14 -3.05
N PRO A 95 -15.93 -6.51 -2.84
CA PRO A 95 -17.05 -5.90 -3.55
C PRO A 95 -17.07 -4.38 -3.41
N GLY A 96 -17.14 -3.66 -4.54
CA GLY A 96 -17.15 -2.20 -4.57
C GLY A 96 -15.77 -1.54 -4.53
N SER A 97 -14.68 -2.33 -4.49
CA SER A 97 -13.32 -1.85 -4.70
C SER A 97 -12.86 -1.97 -6.16
N SER A 98 -11.81 -1.24 -6.52
CA SER A 98 -11.14 -1.26 -7.82
C SER A 98 -9.68 -1.67 -7.69
N ALA A 99 -9.10 -2.16 -8.79
CA ALA A 99 -7.68 -2.52 -8.86
C ALA A 99 -6.75 -1.30 -8.81
N GLU A 100 -7.27 -0.11 -9.15
CA GLU A 100 -6.52 1.12 -9.27
C GLU A 100 -6.54 1.95 -7.98
N CYS A 101 -7.69 1.99 -7.27
CA CYS A 101 -7.95 2.94 -6.19
C CYS A 101 -8.59 2.31 -4.94
N GLY A 102 -8.70 0.98 -4.89
CA GLY A 102 -9.41 0.32 -3.79
C GLY A 102 -10.84 0.85 -3.72
N PHE A 103 -11.30 1.25 -2.54
CA PHE A 103 -12.63 1.84 -2.37
C PHE A 103 -12.71 3.34 -2.71
N SER A 104 -11.59 4.02 -2.94
CA SER A 104 -11.61 5.43 -3.34
C SER A 104 -11.96 5.58 -4.83
N LEU A 105 -12.52 6.73 -5.20
CA LEU A 105 -12.95 7.02 -6.57
C LEU A 105 -11.79 7.49 -7.44
N VAL A 106 -11.61 6.81 -8.59
CA VAL A 106 -10.65 7.18 -9.64
C VAL A 106 -10.96 8.56 -10.22
N ASP A 107 -12.25 8.90 -10.36
CA ASP A 107 -12.79 10.16 -10.86
C ASP A 107 -13.26 11.08 -9.72
N GLY A 108 -12.62 10.96 -8.56
CA GLY A 108 -12.85 11.80 -7.40
C GLY A 108 -12.49 13.28 -7.60
N THR A 109 -12.75 14.07 -6.55
CA THR A 109 -12.34 15.48 -6.48
C THR A 109 -10.81 15.60 -6.58
N PRO A 110 -10.27 16.33 -7.58
CA PRO A 110 -8.84 16.57 -7.68
C PRO A 110 -8.28 17.33 -6.46
N ARG A 111 -7.09 16.93 -6.01
CA ARG A 111 -6.39 17.52 -4.86
C ARG A 111 -5.08 18.15 -5.29
N ASP A 112 -4.69 19.22 -4.62
CA ASP A 112 -3.33 19.75 -4.76
C ASP A 112 -2.32 18.75 -4.22
N LEU A 113 -1.13 18.76 -4.82
CA LEU A 113 -0.01 17.93 -4.42
C LEU A 113 0.50 18.40 -3.04
N PRO A 114 0.31 17.62 -1.94
CA PRO A 114 0.66 18.08 -0.59
C PRO A 114 2.18 18.10 -0.38
N ASP A 115 2.68 18.65 0.71
CA ASP A 115 4.12 18.58 1.02
C ASP A 115 4.54 17.22 1.57
N GLN A 116 3.64 16.54 2.27
CA GLN A 116 3.82 15.22 2.84
C GLN A 116 2.52 14.42 2.69
N ILE A 117 2.63 13.09 2.73
CA ILE A 117 1.46 12.22 2.72
C ILE A 117 1.08 11.90 4.16
N GLN A 118 -0.21 12.00 4.45
CA GLN A 118 -0.74 11.59 5.74
C GLN A 118 -1.57 10.33 5.53
N TRP A 119 -1.16 9.28 6.21
CA TRP A 119 -1.96 8.10 6.41
C TRP A 119 -2.55 8.16 7.82
N ASP A 120 -3.79 7.70 7.98
CA ASP A 120 -4.52 7.77 9.23
C ASP A 120 -3.74 7.12 10.38
N PHE A 121 -3.44 5.83 10.22
CA PHE A 121 -2.55 5.09 11.10
C PHE A 121 -2.09 3.79 10.45
N PHE A 122 -0.87 3.36 10.79
CA PHE A 122 -0.39 2.01 10.50
C PHE A 122 -0.49 1.20 11.79
N THR A 123 -1.56 0.41 11.91
CA THR A 123 -1.80 -0.39 13.12
C THR A 123 -0.59 -1.26 13.44
N ALA A 124 -0.04 -1.16 14.66
CA ALA A 124 1.19 -1.86 15.05
C ALA A 124 1.13 -3.38 14.86
N SER A 125 -0.05 -3.98 15.00
CA SER A 125 -0.24 -5.42 14.75
C SER A 125 -0.32 -5.79 13.27
N HIS A 126 -0.30 -4.83 12.35
CA HIS A 126 -0.49 -4.97 10.90
C HIS A 126 0.81 -4.65 10.14
N GLU A 127 1.96 -5.04 10.68
CA GLU A 127 3.27 -4.84 10.06
C GLU A 127 3.30 -5.24 8.58
N GLY A 128 4.07 -4.48 7.81
CA GLY A 128 4.27 -4.74 6.39
C GLY A 128 4.54 -3.50 5.54
N PRO A 129 4.88 -3.72 4.26
CA PRO A 129 5.48 -2.70 3.44
C PRO A 129 4.48 -1.67 2.93
N PHE A 130 4.99 -0.47 2.68
CA PHE A 130 4.22 0.66 2.17
C PHE A 130 4.90 1.28 0.95
N GLU A 131 4.13 1.56 -0.10
CA GLU A 131 4.61 2.24 -1.30
C GLU A 131 3.65 3.37 -1.69
N VAL A 132 4.20 4.49 -2.16
CA VAL A 132 3.44 5.59 -2.74
C VAL A 132 3.89 5.82 -4.16
N TYR A 133 2.91 6.02 -5.04
CA TYR A 133 3.09 6.26 -6.45
C TYR A 133 2.45 7.59 -6.87
N CYS A 134 3.08 8.25 -7.82
CA CYS A 134 2.46 9.28 -8.64
C CYS A 134 2.39 8.77 -10.07
N ASP A 135 1.18 8.49 -10.55
CA ASP A 135 0.91 7.65 -11.71
C ASP A 135 1.70 6.32 -11.64
N ASP A 136 2.68 6.13 -12.52
CA ASP A 136 3.52 4.93 -12.58
C ASP A 136 4.87 5.08 -11.87
N LYS A 137 5.15 6.25 -11.28
CA LYS A 137 6.44 6.53 -10.63
C LYS A 137 6.36 6.22 -9.15
N LEU A 138 7.21 5.32 -8.67
CA LEU A 138 7.44 5.10 -7.24
C LEU A 138 8.10 6.34 -6.63
N VAL A 139 7.45 6.96 -5.67
CA VAL A 139 7.91 8.22 -5.03
C VAL A 139 8.19 8.07 -3.54
N PHE A 140 7.69 7.00 -2.92
CA PHE A 140 8.07 6.60 -1.57
C PHE A 140 7.97 5.09 -1.43
N LYS A 141 8.85 4.49 -0.64
CA LYS A 141 8.74 3.11 -0.19
C LYS A 141 9.26 2.99 1.24
N ASP A 142 8.63 2.14 2.00
CA ASP A 142 9.06 1.75 3.33
C ASP A 142 8.91 0.23 3.51
N TRP A 143 9.82 -0.35 4.30
CA TRP A 143 9.85 -1.80 4.49
C TRP A 143 8.80 -2.29 5.48
N ASP A 144 8.43 -1.44 6.45
CA ASP A 144 7.45 -1.73 7.49
C ASP A 144 6.93 -0.43 8.12
N ALA A 145 5.84 0.08 7.56
CA ALA A 145 5.34 1.40 7.92
C ALA A 145 4.77 1.47 9.34
N ALA A 146 4.28 0.35 9.88
CA ALA A 146 3.76 0.26 11.24
C ALA A 146 4.85 0.51 12.30
N ILE A 147 6.10 0.15 11.99
CA ILE A 147 7.24 0.36 12.87
C ILE A 147 7.85 1.76 12.66
N ASN A 148 7.98 2.19 11.40
CA ASN A 148 8.72 3.41 11.07
C ASN A 148 7.89 4.70 11.18
N PHE A 149 6.56 4.61 11.14
CA PHE A 149 5.63 5.74 11.23
C PHE A 149 4.49 5.44 12.22
N PRO A 150 4.78 5.25 13.52
CA PRO A 150 3.79 4.83 14.52
C PRO A 150 2.85 5.96 14.96
N GLU A 151 3.05 7.20 14.50
CA GLU A 151 2.22 8.34 14.88
C GLU A 151 0.83 8.32 14.21
N HIS A 152 -0.09 9.13 14.74
CA HIS A 152 -1.42 9.38 14.19
C HIS A 152 -1.64 10.90 14.00
N PRO A 153 -1.72 11.44 12.77
CA PRO A 153 -1.47 10.75 11.51
C PRO A 153 -0.07 10.17 11.40
N ALA A 154 0.10 9.09 10.65
CA ALA A 154 1.39 8.67 10.15
C ALA A 154 1.81 9.60 9.01
N ILE A 155 2.92 10.31 9.18
CA ILE A 155 3.41 11.30 8.21
C ILE A 155 4.56 10.69 7.42
N THR A 156 4.35 10.45 6.13
CA THR A 156 5.37 9.86 5.26
C THR A 156 5.95 10.90 4.29
N PRO A 157 7.29 10.96 4.14
CA PRO A 157 7.92 11.78 3.12
C PRO A 157 7.70 11.14 1.74
N TYR A 158 7.87 11.91 0.68
CA TYR A 158 7.90 11.37 -0.67
C TYR A 158 8.63 12.31 -1.61
N ASP A 159 9.06 11.79 -2.76
CA ASP A 159 9.68 12.59 -3.82
C ASP A 159 8.62 13.41 -4.57
N LYS A 160 8.24 14.55 -3.98
CA LYS A 160 7.27 15.49 -4.57
C LYS A 160 7.67 15.97 -5.96
N ALA A 161 8.97 16.05 -6.27
CA ALA A 161 9.44 16.49 -7.57
C ALA A 161 9.05 15.48 -8.67
N LYS A 162 9.12 14.17 -8.38
CA LYS A 162 8.66 13.11 -9.31
C LYS A 162 7.17 13.16 -9.62
N CYS A 163 6.36 13.76 -8.73
CA CYS A 163 4.92 13.92 -8.86
C CYS A 163 4.47 15.16 -9.65
N LYS A 164 5.40 16.03 -10.06
CA LYS A 164 5.03 17.20 -10.89
C LYS A 164 4.34 16.75 -12.18
N GLY A 165 3.13 17.26 -12.41
CA GLY A 165 2.31 16.95 -13.58
C GLY A 165 1.67 15.55 -13.55
N ALA A 166 1.79 14.82 -12.45
CA ALA A 166 1.12 13.53 -12.29
C ALA A 166 -0.40 13.73 -12.18
N LYS A 167 -1.17 12.70 -12.57
CA LYS A 167 -2.62 12.76 -12.53
C LYS A 167 -3.22 12.16 -11.28
N MET A 168 -2.51 11.23 -10.65
CA MET A 168 -3.00 10.48 -9.51
C MET A 168 -1.87 10.23 -8.55
N LEU A 169 -2.17 10.35 -7.26
CA LEU A 169 -1.34 9.79 -6.20
C LEU A 169 -2.03 8.54 -5.66
N THR A 170 -1.30 7.44 -5.55
CA THR A 170 -1.83 6.17 -5.03
C THR A 170 -0.90 5.63 -3.95
N SER A 171 -1.46 5.30 -2.80
CA SER A 171 -0.77 4.70 -1.66
C SER A 171 -1.17 3.23 -1.53
N TYR A 172 -0.21 2.36 -1.27
CA TYR A 172 -0.36 0.93 -1.11
C TYR A 172 0.26 0.50 0.21
N TRP A 173 -0.53 -0.06 1.11
CA TRP A 173 -0.04 -0.74 2.30
C TRP A 173 -0.48 -2.20 2.25
N LEU A 174 0.46 -3.11 2.50
CA LEU A 174 0.21 -4.54 2.57
C LEU A 174 0.45 -5.01 4.00
N ALA A 175 -0.61 -5.33 4.72
CA ALA A 175 -0.52 -5.85 6.08
C ALA A 175 -0.32 -7.37 6.05
N LEU A 176 0.72 -7.84 6.73
CA LEU A 176 1.24 -9.22 6.64
C LEU A 176 0.98 -10.05 7.91
N HIS A 177 0.20 -9.52 8.85
CA HIS A 177 -0.05 -10.12 10.15
C HIS A 177 -0.77 -11.48 10.11
N THR A 178 -1.51 -11.75 9.04
CA THR A 178 -2.21 -13.02 8.84
C THR A 178 -2.36 -13.34 7.35
N VAL A 179 -2.76 -14.58 7.05
CA VAL A 179 -3.15 -15.00 5.70
C VAL A 179 -4.68 -15.15 5.62
N PRO A 180 -5.32 -14.72 4.51
CA PRO A 180 -4.73 -13.97 3.40
C PRO A 180 -4.26 -12.57 3.83
N TRP A 181 -3.21 -12.07 3.17
CA TRP A 181 -2.70 -10.72 3.43
C TRP A 181 -3.73 -9.67 3.06
N GLN A 182 -3.71 -8.55 3.77
CA GLN A 182 -4.69 -7.48 3.62
C GLN A 182 -4.06 -6.31 2.85
N VAL A 183 -4.76 -5.87 1.80
CA VAL A 183 -4.35 -4.72 0.98
C VAL A 183 -5.17 -3.50 1.37
N TYR A 184 -4.49 -2.43 1.74
CA TYR A 184 -5.07 -1.11 1.88
C TYR A 184 -4.51 -0.21 0.77
N MET A 185 -5.37 0.13 -0.18
CA MET A 185 -5.01 0.96 -1.33
C MET A 185 -5.99 2.11 -1.45
N ASN A 186 -5.46 3.34 -1.49
CA ASN A 186 -6.25 4.54 -1.72
C ASN A 186 -5.56 5.44 -2.74
N CYS A 187 -6.35 6.14 -3.54
CA CYS A 187 -5.86 7.09 -4.51
C CYS A 187 -6.54 8.45 -4.36
N ALA A 188 -5.88 9.48 -4.88
CA ALA A 188 -6.45 10.81 -5.05
C ALA A 188 -6.05 11.36 -6.43
N PRO A 189 -7.02 11.79 -7.25
CA PRO A 189 -6.72 12.57 -8.44
C PRO A 189 -6.01 13.88 -8.08
N LEU A 190 -5.10 14.36 -8.92
CA LEU A 190 -4.29 15.56 -8.67
C LEU A 190 -4.67 16.73 -9.58
N THR A 191 -4.69 17.95 -9.02
CA THR A 191 -4.82 19.20 -9.76
C THR A 191 -3.53 19.46 -10.55
N GLY A 192 -3.64 19.44 -11.87
CA GLY A 192 -2.48 19.45 -12.79
C GLY A 192 -2.56 18.39 -13.89
N SER A 193 -3.50 17.44 -13.77
CA SER A 193 -3.88 16.50 -14.83
C SER A 193 -4.72 17.11 -15.95
N LEU A 194 -5.28 18.30 -15.72
CA LEU A 194 -6.13 19.01 -16.64
C LEU A 194 -5.33 20.12 -17.32
N SER A 195 -4.89 19.85 -18.56
CA SER A 195 -5.04 20.90 -19.58
C SER A 195 -6.52 21.32 -19.57
N PRO A 196 -6.86 22.61 -19.71
CA PRO A 196 -8.26 23.02 -19.68
C PRO A 196 -8.99 22.33 -20.82
N SER A 197 -9.77 21.31 -20.48
CA SER A 197 -10.82 20.80 -21.35
C SER A 197 -11.75 21.97 -21.57
N ASN A 198 -11.77 22.50 -22.80
CA ASN A 198 -12.73 23.48 -23.28
C ASN A 198 -14.14 23.01 -22.88
N SER A 199 -14.69 23.55 -21.79
CA SER A 199 -16.13 23.57 -21.61
C SER A 199 -16.63 24.63 -22.58
N SER A 200 -17.00 24.18 -23.77
CA SER A 200 -17.77 24.94 -24.73
C SER A 200 -19.05 25.42 -24.05
N THR A 201 -19.04 26.67 -23.58
CA THR A 201 -20.24 27.47 -23.40
C THR A 201 -20.90 27.61 -24.77
N SER A 202 -21.98 26.86 -24.97
CA SER A 202 -22.96 27.15 -26.01
C SER A 202 -23.70 28.42 -25.58
N ASP A 203 -23.34 29.55 -26.16
CA ASP A 203 -24.24 30.70 -26.24
C ASP A 203 -24.24 31.27 -27.65
N SER A 204 -25.45 31.47 -28.14
CA SER A 204 -25.77 31.81 -29.52
C SER A 204 -25.91 33.32 -29.71
N SER A 205 -25.53 33.75 -30.92
CA SER A 205 -26.01 34.93 -31.67
C SER A 205 -25.39 36.30 -31.37
N GLY A 206 -24.89 36.92 -32.44
CA GLY A 206 -24.59 38.36 -32.48
C GLY A 206 -23.59 38.77 -33.57
N SER A 207 -24.04 38.89 -34.83
CA SER A 207 -23.30 39.50 -35.95
C SER A 207 -22.88 40.95 -35.68
N SER A 208 -21.66 41.33 -36.07
CA SER A 208 -21.40 42.47 -37.01
C SER A 208 -19.91 42.66 -37.34
N ASN A 209 -19.62 42.52 -38.63
CA ASN A 209 -18.66 43.19 -39.53
C ASN A 209 -17.42 43.98 -39.03
N GLU A 210 -16.29 43.59 -39.64
CA GLU A 210 -15.37 44.40 -40.48
C GLU A 210 -14.23 45.20 -39.80
N ALA A 211 -12.98 44.75 -40.04
CA ALA A 211 -11.98 45.47 -40.86
C ALA A 211 -10.64 44.71 -40.92
N ALA A 212 -9.97 44.87 -42.05
CA ALA A 212 -8.86 44.08 -42.56
C ALA A 212 -7.47 44.42 -41.98
N GLN A 213 -6.56 43.43 -41.97
CA GLN A 213 -5.15 43.69 -42.30
C GLN A 213 -4.43 42.43 -42.83
N THR A 214 -3.43 42.70 -43.65
CA THR A 214 -2.91 41.93 -44.79
C THR A 214 -1.69 41.04 -44.49
N SER A 215 -1.70 39.81 -45.04
CA SER A 215 -0.66 38.99 -45.71
C SER A 215 0.83 39.45 -45.70
N PRO A 216 1.83 38.52 -45.83
CA PRO A 216 1.86 37.50 -46.90
C PRO A 216 2.36 36.08 -46.56
N ALA A 217 1.78 35.13 -47.30
CA ALA A 217 2.17 33.73 -47.42
C ALA A 217 3.25 33.54 -48.51
N THR A 218 4.14 32.58 -48.30
CA THR A 218 5.15 32.11 -49.26
C THR A 218 4.68 30.79 -49.91
N PRO A 219 4.77 30.62 -51.24
CA PRO A 219 4.45 29.37 -51.93
C PRO A 219 5.72 28.56 -52.25
N ALA A 220 5.63 27.23 -52.24
CA ALA A 220 6.53 26.37 -53.00
C ALA A 220 5.93 24.97 -53.22
N GLU A 221 6.24 24.42 -54.38
CA GLU A 221 5.50 23.42 -55.14
C GLU A 221 5.80 21.96 -54.78
N THR A 222 4.85 21.10 -55.14
CA THR A 222 4.94 19.65 -55.33
C THR A 222 5.87 19.30 -56.50
N PRO A 223 6.56 18.14 -56.45
CA PRO A 223 6.16 17.07 -57.36
C PRO A 223 6.17 15.66 -56.71
N ALA A 224 5.23 14.82 -57.16
CA ALA A 224 5.24 13.36 -56.96
C ALA A 224 6.27 12.69 -57.90
N PRO A 225 6.74 11.46 -57.61
CA PRO A 225 6.01 10.31 -58.18
C PRO A 225 5.94 9.04 -57.29
N THR A 226 4.83 8.32 -57.51
CA THR A 226 4.56 6.87 -57.51
C THR A 226 5.65 5.89 -57.06
N THR A 227 5.33 4.91 -56.20
CA THR A 227 5.61 3.45 -56.38
C THR A 227 4.90 2.58 -55.31
N ALA A 228 4.16 1.58 -55.82
CA ALA A 228 3.76 0.25 -55.33
C ALA A 228 3.24 0.02 -53.89
N ALA A 229 2.02 -0.52 -53.83
CA ALA A 229 1.41 -1.18 -52.68
C ALA A 229 2.05 -2.54 -52.36
N PRO A 230 2.14 -2.95 -51.08
CA PRO A 230 2.43 -4.33 -50.73
C PRO A 230 1.14 -5.18 -50.68
N THR A 231 1.23 -6.34 -51.32
CA THR A 231 0.27 -7.45 -51.41
C THR A 231 -0.11 -8.00 -50.03
N PRO A 232 -1.38 -8.42 -49.79
CA PRO A 232 -1.74 -9.09 -48.55
C PRO A 232 -1.14 -10.50 -48.52
N THR A 233 -0.44 -10.83 -47.44
CA THR A 233 0.09 -12.18 -47.21
C THR A 233 -0.89 -12.95 -46.33
N THR A 234 -1.46 -14.02 -46.89
CA THR A 234 -2.24 -15.04 -46.17
C THR A 234 -1.30 -16.05 -45.51
N PRO A 235 -1.49 -16.40 -44.24
CA PRO A 235 -1.04 -17.69 -43.72
C PRO A 235 -2.21 -18.62 -43.35
N ALA A 236 -2.12 -19.81 -43.97
CA ALA A 236 -2.59 -21.18 -43.67
C ALA A 236 -3.43 -21.52 -42.41
N PRO A 237 -4.24 -22.60 -42.48
CA PRO A 237 -5.23 -22.98 -41.47
C PRO A 237 -4.63 -23.55 -40.18
N THR A 238 -5.25 -23.19 -39.06
CA THR A 238 -4.99 -23.71 -37.70
C THR A 238 -5.39 -25.19 -37.59
N PRO A 239 -4.57 -26.06 -36.96
CA PRO A 239 -4.92 -27.46 -36.72
C PRO A 239 -6.02 -27.62 -35.66
N THR A 240 -6.92 -28.56 -35.91
CA THR A 240 -8.04 -28.94 -35.05
C THR A 240 -7.56 -29.66 -33.79
N THR A 241 -7.93 -29.14 -32.62
CA THR A 241 -7.73 -29.79 -31.30
C THR A 241 -8.65 -31.00 -31.15
N PRO A 242 -8.17 -32.18 -30.72
CA PRO A 242 -9.03 -33.30 -30.35
C PRO A 242 -9.72 -33.06 -28.99
N ALA A 243 -10.95 -33.56 -28.89
CA ALA A 243 -11.83 -33.49 -27.72
C ALA A 243 -11.22 -34.14 -26.46
N PRO A 244 -11.62 -33.73 -25.25
CA PRO A 244 -11.06 -34.26 -24.01
C PRO A 244 -11.51 -35.71 -23.77
N THR A 245 -10.55 -36.55 -23.39
CA THR A 245 -10.77 -37.90 -22.85
C THR A 245 -11.36 -37.79 -21.43
N GLU A 246 -12.50 -38.42 -21.19
CA GLU A 246 -13.07 -38.64 -19.85
C GLU A 246 -12.07 -39.41 -18.96
N ALA A 247 -11.78 -38.85 -17.79
CA ALA A 247 -11.12 -39.57 -16.71
C ALA A 247 -12.17 -40.29 -15.84
N PRO A 248 -11.89 -41.50 -15.34
CA PRO A 248 -12.87 -42.33 -14.67
C PRO A 248 -13.17 -41.83 -13.25
N THR A 249 -14.45 -41.93 -12.90
CA THR A 249 -15.06 -41.81 -11.57
C THR A 249 -14.29 -42.60 -10.50
N PRO A 250 -13.86 -41.97 -9.39
CA PRO A 250 -13.47 -42.70 -8.20
C PRO A 250 -14.70 -43.27 -7.49
N ALA A 251 -14.67 -44.59 -7.27
CA ALA A 251 -15.69 -45.35 -6.56
C ALA A 251 -15.84 -44.88 -5.11
N GLU A 252 -17.10 -44.87 -4.66
CA GLU A 252 -17.51 -44.72 -3.27
C GLU A 252 -16.74 -45.68 -2.35
N SER A 253 -16.08 -45.13 -1.33
CA SER A 253 -15.70 -45.90 -0.16
C SER A 253 -16.66 -45.54 0.97
N SER A 254 -17.58 -46.47 1.20
CA SER A 254 -18.44 -46.57 2.37
C SER A 254 -17.60 -46.57 3.63
N VAL A 255 -17.82 -45.59 4.51
CA VAL A 255 -17.33 -45.62 5.89
C VAL A 255 -18.55 -45.53 6.79
N SER A 256 -18.75 -46.61 7.53
CA SER A 256 -19.86 -46.83 8.46
C SER A 256 -19.90 -45.75 9.53
N GLN A 257 -21.07 -45.11 9.66
CA GLN A 257 -21.44 -44.36 10.86
C GLN A 257 -21.65 -45.36 11.99
N THR A 258 -20.89 -45.20 13.07
CA THR A 258 -21.24 -45.78 14.37
C THR A 258 -21.59 -44.61 15.28
N GLU A 259 -22.87 -44.55 15.65
CA GLU A 259 -23.40 -43.63 16.65
C GLU A 259 -22.79 -43.96 18.02
N VAL A 260 -22.27 -42.94 18.71
CA VAL A 260 -22.21 -42.93 20.17
C VAL A 260 -22.65 -41.55 20.65
N SER A 261 -23.75 -41.59 21.40
CA SER A 261 -24.36 -40.51 22.15
C SER A 261 -23.38 -39.77 23.07
N SER A 262 -23.60 -38.47 23.22
CA SER A 262 -23.46 -37.83 24.53
C SER A 262 -24.52 -36.76 24.68
N ALA A 263 -25.44 -37.07 25.58
CA ALA A 263 -26.39 -36.15 26.18
C ALA A 263 -25.65 -35.15 27.06
N GLY A 264 -26.26 -33.97 27.19
CA GLY A 264 -25.72 -32.84 27.95
C GLY A 264 -25.57 -33.11 29.44
N GLY A 265 -24.72 -32.28 30.03
CA GLY A 265 -24.56 -32.07 31.45
C GLY A 265 -24.14 -30.62 31.66
N ASP A 266 -25.10 -29.85 32.14
CA ASP A 266 -25.00 -28.53 32.77
C ASP A 266 -24.08 -28.61 34.00
N GLU A 267 -23.21 -27.60 34.23
CA GLU A 267 -23.15 -26.85 35.50
C GLU A 267 -21.89 -25.95 35.64
N SER A 268 -22.20 -24.72 36.06
CA SER A 268 -21.49 -23.80 36.96
C SER A 268 -20.13 -23.16 36.63
N ASP A 269 -20.20 -21.84 36.68
CA ASP A 269 -19.18 -20.84 37.03
C ASP A 269 -18.19 -21.27 38.12
N GLU A 270 -16.94 -20.85 37.95
CA GLU A 270 -16.10 -20.31 39.03
C GLU A 270 -15.00 -19.43 38.41
N GLU A 271 -15.09 -18.12 38.65
CA GLU A 271 -14.03 -17.15 38.41
C GLU A 271 -12.97 -17.30 39.49
N GLU A 272 -11.69 -17.43 39.12
CA GLU A 272 -10.57 -17.19 40.04
C GLU A 272 -9.68 -16.08 39.46
N GLU A 273 -9.89 -14.90 40.01
CA GLU A 273 -9.03 -13.73 39.95
C GLU A 273 -7.80 -13.99 40.84
N THR A 274 -6.59 -13.87 40.30
CA THR A 274 -5.37 -13.72 41.11
C THR A 274 -4.62 -12.48 40.64
N ASP A 275 -4.91 -11.37 41.30
CA ASP A 275 -3.99 -10.27 41.48
C ASP A 275 -2.86 -10.71 42.42
N GLU A 276 -1.60 -10.63 41.97
CA GLU A 276 -0.53 -10.32 42.91
C GLU A 276 0.62 -9.57 42.22
N ALA A 277 0.73 -8.30 42.57
CA ALA A 277 1.93 -7.50 42.40
C ALA A 277 2.85 -7.74 43.60
N ASP A 278 4.09 -8.17 43.37
CA ASP A 278 5.20 -7.76 44.23
C ASP A 278 6.50 -7.58 43.44
N ASN A 279 7.24 -6.60 43.91
CA ASN A 279 8.35 -5.89 43.32
C ASN A 279 9.66 -6.48 43.86
N ALA A 280 10.47 -7.10 43.00
CA ALA A 280 11.83 -7.49 43.36
C ALA A 280 12.84 -7.09 42.29
N LYS A 281 13.36 -5.88 42.49
CA LYS A 281 14.65 -5.36 42.05
C LYS A 281 15.76 -6.42 42.11
N VAL A 282 16.16 -6.98 40.96
CA VAL A 282 17.40 -7.76 40.85
C VAL A 282 18.46 -6.93 40.10
N LYS A 283 19.51 -6.60 40.86
CA LYS A 283 20.75 -6.01 40.39
C LYS A 283 21.47 -6.94 39.44
N ALA A 284 22.14 -6.28 38.50
CA ALA A 284 23.21 -6.75 37.64
C ALA A 284 24.02 -7.96 38.16
N ASN A 285 24.34 -8.86 37.22
CA ASN A 285 25.67 -9.45 37.03
C ASN A 285 25.77 -9.92 35.57
N LYS A 286 26.31 -9.07 34.70
CA LYS A 286 26.77 -9.46 33.36
C LYS A 286 28.28 -9.63 33.43
N GLU A 287 28.71 -10.88 33.39
CA GLU A 287 30.10 -11.27 33.22
C GLU A 287 30.58 -10.80 31.84
N VAL A 288 31.68 -10.05 31.84
CA VAL A 288 32.35 -9.53 30.65
C VAL A 288 33.30 -10.61 30.16
N VAL A 289 33.06 -11.12 28.95
CA VAL A 289 34.07 -11.83 28.17
C VAL A 289 34.50 -10.87 27.07
N GLU A 290 35.72 -10.34 27.20
CA GLU A 290 36.36 -9.51 26.19
C GLU A 290 36.67 -10.35 24.94
N ALA A 291 36.22 -9.88 23.78
CA ALA A 291 36.77 -10.27 22.49
C ALA A 291 37.09 -8.99 21.72
N ASP A 292 38.40 -8.77 21.57
CA ASP A 292 39.07 -7.68 20.88
C ASP A 292 38.73 -7.69 19.38
N VAL A 293 38.08 -6.63 18.89
CA VAL A 293 38.02 -6.32 17.45
C VAL A 293 38.22 -4.81 17.26
N SER A 294 39.44 -4.47 16.90
CA SER A 294 39.91 -3.16 16.46
C SER A 294 39.14 -2.58 15.27
N VAL A 295 38.65 -1.34 15.43
CA VAL A 295 38.04 -0.50 14.39
C VAL A 295 39.13 0.31 13.66
N PRO A 296 39.16 0.37 12.31
CA PRO A 296 40.11 1.21 11.60
C PRO A 296 39.67 2.68 11.62
N THR A 297 40.56 3.56 12.06
CA THR A 297 40.38 5.02 12.07
C THR A 297 40.88 5.61 10.74
N THR A 298 40.00 6.32 10.02
CA THR A 298 40.36 7.13 8.84
C THR A 298 41.01 8.47 9.27
N PRO A 299 42.14 8.90 8.70
CA PRO A 299 42.76 10.17 9.06
C PRO A 299 42.09 11.37 8.35
N ALA A 300 41.99 12.49 9.08
CA ALA A 300 41.51 13.79 8.61
C ALA A 300 42.51 14.49 7.65
N PRO A 301 42.06 15.40 6.75
CA PRO A 301 42.95 16.04 5.78
C PRO A 301 43.75 17.20 6.39
N ALA A 302 45.02 17.31 5.99
CA ALA A 302 45.96 18.34 6.42
C ALA A 302 45.75 19.67 5.68
N VAL A 303 45.90 20.78 6.41
CA VAL A 303 45.81 22.16 5.91
C VAL A 303 47.21 22.63 5.47
N GLU A 304 47.44 22.82 4.18
CA GLU A 304 48.67 23.44 3.66
C GLU A 304 48.57 24.97 3.59
N LYS A 305 49.58 25.63 4.16
CA LYS A 305 49.73 27.09 4.23
C LYS A 305 50.37 27.62 2.95
N CYS A 306 49.78 28.67 2.40
CA CYS A 306 50.22 29.38 1.19
C CYS A 306 51.48 30.23 1.49
N THR A 307 52.60 30.01 0.76
CA THR A 307 53.78 30.89 0.81
C THR A 307 54.00 31.63 -0.52
N VAL A 308 54.01 32.96 -0.42
CA VAL A 308 54.22 33.94 -1.49
C VAL A 308 55.69 33.96 -1.95
N ARG A 309 55.96 33.76 -3.25
CA ARG A 309 57.29 33.98 -3.86
C ARG A 309 57.46 35.42 -4.32
N ARG A 310 58.44 36.14 -3.76
CA ARG A 310 58.97 37.42 -4.29
C ARG A 310 59.92 37.15 -5.47
N ARG A 311 59.66 37.77 -6.63
CA ARG A 311 60.59 37.82 -7.78
C ARG A 311 61.72 38.82 -7.49
N ARG A 312 62.97 38.41 -7.66
CA ARG A 312 64.11 39.31 -7.85
C ARG A 312 64.38 39.48 -9.35
N ARG A 313 64.53 40.75 -9.76
CA ARG A 313 65.02 41.15 -11.09
C ARG A 313 66.52 40.89 -11.18
N ASN A 314 66.95 40.35 -12.31
CA ASN A 314 68.12 40.76 -13.07
C ASN A 314 67.78 40.62 -14.55
#